data_AF-A0A960ACZ3-F1
#
_entry.id   AF-A0A960ACZ3-F1
#
_cell.length_a   1.000
_cell.length_b   1.000
_cell.length_c   1.000
_cell.angle_alpha   90.00
_cell.angle_beta   90.00
_cell.angle_gamma   90.00
#
_symmetry.space_group_name_H-M   'P 1'
#
loop_
_entity.id
_entity.type
_entity.pdbx_description
1 polymer ?
#
loop_
_entity_poly.entity_id
_entity_poly.type
_entity_poly.pdbx_seq_one_letter_code
_entity_poly.pdbx_strand_id
1 'polypeptide(L)'
;MRLRLAAPLVAAAAIALTISAVPAQAADGSGGGYARPAPRPGLTDQDFYFVMGDRFANGDTANDQGGLTGDRNTTGFDPTSKAFYNGGDLKGLRGQLDYIEGLGTDAIWLTPIFKNKPVQLEDGPSAGYHGYWITDFTQVDPHLGTNQDLTDLVDAAHQRGIKVFFDIIT
;
A
#
# COMPACT_ATOMS: atom_id res chain seq x y z
N MET A 1 -41.47 -61.60 -46.04
CA MET A 1 -40.71 -61.33 -47.28
C MET A 1 -39.90 -60.07 -47.05
N ARG A 2 -38.57 -60.17 -47.07
CA ARG A 2 -37.63 -59.08 -46.76
C ARG A 2 -37.64 -58.06 -47.91
N LEU A 3 -37.77 -56.77 -47.63
CA LEU A 3 -37.36 -55.72 -48.56
C LEU A 3 -36.46 -54.73 -47.81
N ARG A 4 -35.18 -54.70 -48.21
CA ARG A 4 -34.14 -53.83 -47.67
C ARG A 4 -34.34 -52.43 -48.24
N LEU A 5 -34.57 -51.43 -47.38
CA LEU A 5 -34.52 -50.02 -47.74
C LEU A 5 -33.10 -49.49 -47.51
N ALA A 6 -32.54 -48.88 -48.55
CA ALA A 6 -31.26 -48.18 -48.52
C ALA A 6 -31.41 -46.86 -47.75
N ALA A 7 -30.49 -46.59 -46.83
CA ALA A 7 -30.40 -45.31 -46.13
C ALA A 7 -29.65 -44.28 -47.01
N PRO A 8 -30.14 -43.05 -47.18
CA PRO A 8 -29.35 -41.99 -47.77
C PRO A 8 -28.46 -41.31 -46.72
N LEU A 9 -27.22 -41.08 -47.12
CA LEU A 9 -26.23 -40.23 -46.45
C LEU A 9 -26.82 -38.82 -46.21
N VAL A 10 -26.83 -38.35 -44.95
CA VAL A 10 -27.04 -36.92 -44.65
C VAL A 10 -25.69 -36.34 -44.25
N ALA A 11 -25.13 -35.49 -45.10
CA ALA A 11 -23.94 -34.72 -44.79
C ALA A 11 -24.31 -33.60 -43.79
N ALA A 12 -23.74 -33.64 -42.59
CA ALA A 12 -23.86 -32.56 -41.63
C ALA A 12 -22.89 -31.43 -42.00
N ALA A 13 -23.42 -30.28 -42.43
CA ALA A 13 -22.63 -29.07 -42.59
C ALA A 13 -22.41 -28.42 -41.22
N ALA A 14 -21.17 -28.43 -40.73
CA ALA A 14 -20.78 -27.69 -39.54
C ALA A 14 -20.63 -26.20 -39.90
N ILE A 15 -21.53 -25.35 -39.38
CA ILE A 15 -21.38 -23.89 -39.45
C ILE A 15 -20.50 -23.48 -38.27
N ALA A 16 -19.24 -23.16 -38.53
CA ALA A 16 -18.37 -22.51 -37.57
C ALA A 16 -18.75 -21.02 -37.50
N LEU A 17 -19.41 -20.59 -36.42
CA LEU A 17 -19.57 -19.17 -36.12
C LEU A 17 -18.23 -18.63 -35.60
N THR A 18 -17.55 -17.84 -36.42
CA THR A 18 -16.45 -16.99 -35.96
C THR A 18 -17.03 -15.76 -35.29
N ILE A 19 -16.93 -15.67 -33.96
CA ILE A 19 -17.24 -14.44 -33.23
C ILE A 19 -16.04 -13.51 -33.41
N SER A 20 -16.15 -12.52 -34.30
CA SER A 20 -15.19 -11.43 -34.38
C SER A 20 -15.41 -10.51 -33.18
N ALA A 21 -14.52 -10.57 -32.19
CA ALA A 21 -14.51 -9.59 -31.11
C ALA A 21 -14.12 -8.23 -31.69
N VAL A 22 -15.08 -7.30 -31.74
CA VAL A 22 -14.80 -5.89 -32.04
C VAL A 22 -14.15 -5.30 -30.79
N PRO A 23 -12.96 -4.69 -30.87
CA PRO A 23 -12.38 -4.05 -29.70
C PRO A 23 -13.30 -2.90 -29.26
N ALA A 24 -13.58 -2.81 -27.96
CA ALA A 24 -14.36 -1.72 -27.41
C ALA A 24 -13.54 -0.43 -27.56
N GLN A 25 -13.96 0.44 -28.49
CA GLN A 25 -13.42 1.79 -28.56
C GLN A 25 -13.95 2.54 -27.33
N ALA A 26 -13.04 2.94 -26.43
CA ALA A 26 -13.40 3.78 -25.30
C ALA A 26 -14.00 5.09 -25.85
N ALA A 27 -15.20 5.44 -25.38
CA ALA A 27 -15.82 6.71 -25.71
C ALA A 27 -14.87 7.85 -25.32
N ASP A 28 -14.59 8.71 -26.27
CA ASP A 28 -13.96 10.01 -26.11
C ASP A 28 -14.82 10.85 -25.16
N GLY A 29 -14.47 10.75 -23.87
CA GLY A 29 -15.10 11.44 -22.76
C GLY A 29 -14.93 12.95 -22.88
N SER A 30 -15.75 13.57 -23.72
CA SER A 30 -16.02 15.02 -23.69
C SER A 30 -16.94 15.35 -22.50
N GLY A 31 -16.54 14.89 -21.31
CA GLY A 31 -17.11 15.33 -20.04
C GLY A 31 -16.59 16.73 -19.75
N GLY A 32 -17.41 17.74 -20.05
CA GLY A 32 -17.02 19.14 -20.04
C GLY A 32 -16.35 19.62 -18.74
N GLY A 33 -15.29 20.41 -18.90
CA GLY A 33 -14.83 21.52 -18.04
C GLY A 33 -14.46 21.27 -16.57
N TYR A 34 -14.98 20.22 -15.93
CA TYR A 34 -14.87 19.97 -14.49
C TYR A 34 -13.84 18.88 -14.16
N ALA A 35 -13.55 17.98 -15.10
CA ALA A 35 -12.48 17.01 -14.96
C ALA A 35 -11.14 17.68 -15.33
N ARG A 36 -10.35 18.03 -14.31
CA ARG A 36 -8.94 18.36 -14.54
C ARG A 36 -8.18 17.06 -14.82
N PRO A 37 -7.21 17.07 -15.76
CA PRO A 37 -6.26 15.98 -15.88
C PRO A 37 -5.69 15.63 -14.51
N ALA A 38 -5.53 14.34 -14.22
CA ALA A 38 -4.92 13.91 -12.98
C ALA A 38 -3.55 14.61 -12.84
N PRO A 39 -3.25 15.27 -11.71
CA PRO A 39 -1.99 15.96 -11.53
C PRO A 39 -0.78 15.01 -11.53
N ARG A 40 -1.02 13.70 -11.48
CA ARG A 40 0.00 12.65 -11.56
C ARG A 40 -0.19 11.82 -12.83
N PRO A 41 0.89 11.40 -13.51
CA PRO A 41 0.83 10.38 -14.55
C PRO A 41 0.16 9.10 -14.06
N GLY A 42 -0.25 8.24 -15.01
CA GLY A 42 -0.78 6.91 -14.69
C GLY A 42 0.16 6.13 -13.77
N LEU A 43 -0.42 5.34 -12.85
CA LEU A 43 0.33 4.54 -11.87
C LEU A 43 0.74 3.16 -12.39
N THR A 44 0.37 2.82 -13.63
CA THR A 44 0.59 1.49 -14.23
C THR A 44 2.07 1.15 -14.46
N ASP A 45 2.93 2.17 -14.48
CA ASP A 45 4.35 2.03 -14.80
C ASP A 45 5.21 2.25 -13.55
N GLN A 46 4.71 1.90 -12.36
CA GLN A 46 5.41 2.11 -11.09
C GLN A 46 5.77 0.79 -10.42
N ASP A 47 6.98 0.73 -9.90
CA ASP A 47 7.50 -0.39 -9.13
C ASP A 47 7.45 -0.02 -7.64
N PHE A 48 6.52 -0.64 -6.93
CA PHE A 48 6.24 -0.34 -5.53
C PHE A 48 7.11 -1.16 -4.57
N TYR A 49 7.67 -0.47 -3.58
CA TYR A 49 8.25 -1.07 -2.39
C TYR A 49 7.32 -0.85 -1.19
N PHE A 50 6.74 -1.94 -0.66
CA PHE A 50 5.89 -1.88 0.53
C PHE A 50 6.73 -1.84 1.80
N VAL A 51 6.43 -0.89 2.68
CA VAL A 51 7.16 -0.62 3.91
C VAL A 51 6.19 -0.59 5.09
N MET A 52 6.45 -1.44 6.09
CA MET A 52 5.90 -1.27 7.42
C MET A 52 6.86 -0.41 8.23
N GLY A 53 6.46 0.83 8.55
CA GLY A 53 7.34 1.83 9.18
C GLY A 53 8.11 1.28 10.38
N ASP A 54 7.40 0.68 11.35
CA ASP A 54 7.94 0.10 12.58
C ASP A 54 8.96 -1.04 12.36
N ARG A 55 8.98 -1.66 11.19
CA ARG A 55 9.77 -2.89 10.93
C ARG A 55 10.92 -2.70 9.97
N PHE A 56 11.12 -1.50 9.45
CA PHE A 56 12.08 -1.28 8.38
C PHE A 56 13.44 -0.82 8.89
N ALA A 57 13.53 0.36 9.49
CA ALA A 57 14.77 0.92 10.02
C ALA A 57 14.45 1.91 11.15
N ASN A 58 15.16 1.79 12.28
CA ASN A 58 15.10 2.72 13.40
C ASN A 58 16.16 3.81 13.21
N GLY A 59 15.73 5.05 12.99
CA GLY A 59 16.59 6.21 12.78
C GLY A 59 16.65 7.15 13.99
N ASP A 60 15.76 7.02 14.97
CA ASP A 60 15.69 7.86 16.15
C ASP A 60 15.10 7.15 17.37
N THR A 61 15.98 6.49 18.14
CA THR A 61 15.58 5.77 19.36
C THR A 61 14.96 6.66 20.45
N ALA A 62 15.03 7.99 20.34
CA ALA A 62 14.38 8.89 21.29
C ALA A 62 12.84 8.85 21.16
N ASN A 63 12.31 8.39 20.02
CA ASN A 63 10.87 8.30 19.78
C ASN A 63 10.30 6.88 20.02
N ASP A 64 11.14 5.89 20.34
CA ASP A 64 10.75 4.47 20.46
C ASP A 64 9.56 4.23 21.39
N GLN A 65 9.37 5.07 22.41
CA GLN A 65 8.27 4.98 23.38
C GLN A 65 7.10 5.93 23.09
N GLY A 66 7.11 6.62 21.94
CA GLY A 66 6.05 7.54 21.52
C GLY A 66 5.85 8.74 22.44
N GLY A 67 6.88 9.14 23.18
CA GLY A 67 6.79 10.19 24.21
C GLY A 67 6.00 9.80 25.45
N LEU A 68 5.70 8.51 25.63
CA LEU A 68 4.99 7.96 26.78
C LEU A 68 5.99 7.44 27.82
N THR A 69 5.57 7.44 29.08
CA THR A 69 6.33 6.87 30.19
C THR A 69 5.62 5.65 30.74
N GLY A 70 6.36 4.58 31.04
CA GLY A 70 5.78 3.37 31.62
C GLY A 70 6.45 2.11 31.07
N ASP A 71 5.74 0.99 31.20
CA ASP A 71 6.15 -0.28 30.64
C ASP A 71 5.63 -0.48 29.21
N ARG A 72 5.96 -1.63 28.61
CA ARG A 72 5.48 -2.04 27.28
C ARG A 72 3.96 -1.97 27.13
N ASN A 73 3.19 -2.21 28.20
CA ASN A 73 1.72 -2.20 28.15
C ASN A 73 1.14 -0.78 28.19
N THR A 74 2.01 0.22 28.40
CA THR A 74 1.68 1.65 28.38
C THR A 74 2.24 2.31 27.13
N THR A 75 3.54 2.11 26.85
CA THR A 75 4.23 2.73 25.72
C THR A 75 3.95 1.98 24.42
N GLY A 76 3.77 0.65 24.48
CA GLY A 76 3.68 -0.20 23.29
C GLY A 76 5.04 -0.62 22.74
N PHE A 77 6.16 -0.20 23.33
CA PHE A 77 7.49 -0.54 22.85
C PHE A 77 8.04 -1.82 23.51
N ASP A 78 8.37 -2.81 22.69
CA ASP A 78 9.18 -3.97 23.06
C ASP A 78 9.74 -4.61 21.79
N PRO A 79 11.01 -4.33 21.43
CA PRO A 79 11.61 -4.83 20.19
C PRO A 79 11.83 -6.34 20.18
N THR A 80 11.62 -7.03 21.32
CA THR A 80 11.70 -8.49 21.40
C THR A 80 10.37 -9.18 21.06
N SER A 81 9.30 -8.41 20.87
CA SER A 81 7.95 -8.94 20.65
C SER A 81 7.32 -8.42 19.36
N LYS A 82 6.96 -9.35 18.47
CA LYS A 82 6.27 -9.04 17.22
C LYS A 82 4.92 -8.31 17.37
N ALA A 83 4.32 -8.38 18.57
CA ALA A 83 3.05 -7.73 18.88
C ALA A 83 3.22 -6.27 19.34
N PHE A 84 4.45 -5.76 19.43
CA PHE A 84 4.78 -4.45 19.99
C PHE A 84 5.56 -3.61 18.97
N TYR A 85 5.73 -2.33 19.23
CA TYR A 85 6.63 -1.48 18.45
C TYR A 85 8.07 -1.98 18.60
N ASN A 86 8.77 -2.02 17.47
CA ASN A 86 10.18 -2.39 17.35
C ASN A 86 11.10 -1.18 17.09
N GLY A 87 10.51 0.00 16.83
CA GLY A 87 11.21 1.28 16.75
C GLY A 87 11.56 1.73 15.34
N GLY A 88 11.09 1.04 14.29
CA GLY A 88 11.25 1.56 12.94
C GLY A 88 10.48 2.88 12.75
N ASP A 89 11.05 3.84 12.04
CA ASP A 89 10.52 5.20 11.98
C ASP A 89 10.77 5.90 10.62
N LEU A 90 10.20 7.10 10.45
CA LEU A 90 10.30 7.86 9.21
C LEU A 90 11.72 8.37 8.92
N LYS A 91 12.54 8.64 9.95
CA LYS A 91 13.94 9.04 9.77
C LYS A 91 14.78 7.85 9.29
N GLY A 92 14.53 6.66 9.84
CA GLY A 92 15.17 5.42 9.42
C GLY A 92 14.83 5.08 7.97
N LEU A 93 13.55 5.17 7.60
CA LEU A 93 13.14 5.02 6.20
C LEU A 93 13.81 6.04 5.27
N ARG A 94 13.83 7.33 5.66
CA ARG A 94 14.52 8.38 4.88
C ARG A 94 16.01 8.07 4.71
N GLY A 95 16.65 7.52 5.74
CA GLY A 95 18.06 7.09 5.70
C GLY A 95 18.33 5.88 4.79
N GLN A 96 17.30 5.19 4.31
CA GLN A 96 17.38 4.02 3.44
C GLN A 96 16.86 4.31 2.02
N LEU A 97 16.63 5.56 1.65
CA LEU A 97 16.17 5.89 0.28
C LEU A 97 17.17 5.47 -0.80
N ASP A 98 18.47 5.49 -0.51
CA ASP A 98 19.49 5.02 -1.46
C ASP A 98 19.42 3.49 -1.67
N TYR A 99 19.00 2.74 -0.64
CA TYR A 99 18.72 1.30 -0.77
C TYR A 99 17.50 1.06 -1.65
N ILE A 100 16.41 1.80 -1.42
CA ILE A 100 15.15 1.69 -2.17
C ILE A 100 15.37 2.07 -3.65
N GLU A 101 16.10 3.15 -3.91
CA GLU A 101 16.52 3.56 -5.26
C GLU A 101 17.40 2.48 -5.92
N GLY A 102 18.34 1.89 -5.17
CA GLY A 102 19.21 0.83 -5.65
C GLY A 102 18.49 -0.47 -6.05
N LEU A 103 17.28 -0.71 -5.54
CA LEU A 103 16.41 -1.81 -6.00
C LEU A 103 15.74 -1.53 -7.36
N GLY A 104 15.79 -0.28 -7.84
CA GLY A 104 15.11 0.16 -9.06
C GLY A 104 13.64 0.55 -8.86
N THR A 105 13.19 0.67 -7.61
CA THR A 105 11.80 1.05 -7.30
C THR A 105 11.59 2.56 -7.35
N ASP A 106 10.43 3.00 -7.82
CA ASP A 106 10.07 4.42 -7.98
C ASP A 106 8.83 4.83 -7.17
N ALA A 107 8.30 3.93 -6.34
CA ALA A 107 7.22 4.21 -5.42
C ALA A 107 7.40 3.49 -4.08
N ILE A 108 7.15 4.19 -2.97
CA ILE A 108 7.05 3.63 -1.63
C ILE A 108 5.58 3.59 -1.22
N TRP A 109 5.14 2.44 -0.71
CA TRP A 109 3.82 2.29 -0.07
C TRP A 109 4.00 1.99 1.41
N LEU A 110 3.57 2.92 2.25
CA LEU A 110 3.63 2.81 3.70
C LEU A 110 2.31 2.31 4.30
N THR A 111 2.42 1.49 5.34
CA THR A 111 1.34 1.29 6.32
C THR A 111 0.88 2.64 6.90
N PRO A 112 -0.31 2.76 7.52
CA PRO A 112 -0.77 4.04 8.01
C PRO A 112 0.20 4.61 9.05
N ILE A 113 0.48 5.91 8.93
CA ILE A 113 1.49 6.62 9.74
C ILE A 113 0.86 7.54 10.79
N PHE A 114 -0.46 7.59 10.85
CA PHE A 114 -1.18 8.53 11.72
C PHE A 114 -1.19 8.08 13.16
N LYS A 115 -1.43 9.01 14.09
CA LYS A 115 -1.44 8.74 15.52
C LYS A 115 -2.41 7.62 15.89
N ASN A 116 -1.88 6.56 16.49
CA ASN A 116 -2.58 5.34 16.84
C ASN A 116 -2.84 5.24 18.35
N LYS A 117 -3.79 4.37 18.72
CA LYS A 117 -3.90 3.86 20.09
C LYS A 117 -2.63 3.04 20.37
N PRO A 118 -1.79 3.40 21.37
CA PRO A 118 -0.49 2.74 21.55
C PRO A 118 -0.59 1.26 21.88
N VAL A 119 -1.54 0.86 22.74
CA VAL A 119 -1.72 -0.51 23.22
C VAL A 119 -3.20 -0.86 23.34
N GLN A 120 -3.57 -2.08 22.98
CA GLN A 120 -4.81 -2.76 23.37
C GLN A 120 -4.44 -3.92 24.29
N LEU A 121 -5.21 -4.10 25.37
CA LEU A 121 -4.95 -5.11 26.40
C LEU A 121 -5.89 -6.31 26.28
N GLU A 122 -6.98 -6.12 25.55
CA GLU A 122 -8.01 -7.11 25.28
C GLU A 122 -7.47 -8.22 24.37
N ASP A 123 -7.84 -9.48 24.64
CA ASP A 123 -7.45 -10.66 23.84
C ASP A 123 -5.92 -10.86 23.65
N GLY A 124 -5.13 -10.35 24.61
CA GLY A 124 -3.68 -10.44 24.64
C GLY A 124 -3.03 -9.09 24.31
N PRO A 125 -2.14 -8.55 25.18
CA PRO A 125 -1.53 -7.24 24.94
C PRO A 125 -0.84 -7.11 23.59
N SER A 126 -1.22 -6.10 22.81
CA SER A 126 -0.64 -5.78 21.49
C SER A 126 -0.61 -4.26 21.28
N ALA A 127 0.40 -3.78 20.56
CA ALA A 127 0.59 -2.37 20.26
C ALA A 127 0.11 -1.99 18.85
N GLY A 128 -0.13 -0.69 18.65
CA GLY A 128 -0.58 -0.10 17.38
C GLY A 128 0.48 -0.01 16.27
N TYR A 129 1.57 -0.78 16.34
CA TYR A 129 2.73 -0.71 15.44
C TYR A 129 2.41 -0.82 13.95
N HIS A 130 1.29 -1.46 13.63
CA HIS A 130 0.83 -1.68 12.25
C HIS A 130 0.07 -0.46 11.69
N GLY A 131 -0.29 0.53 12.51
CA GLY A 131 -0.88 1.79 12.08
C GLY A 131 -2.41 1.83 11.95
N TYR A 132 -3.11 0.71 12.18
CA TYR A 132 -4.55 0.55 11.86
C TYR A 132 -5.52 0.88 13.01
N TRP A 133 -5.04 1.44 14.12
CA TRP A 133 -5.83 1.89 15.27
C TRP A 133 -5.77 3.40 15.42
N ILE A 134 -6.04 4.11 14.32
CA ILE A 134 -5.91 5.56 14.22
C ILE A 134 -6.85 6.26 15.21
N THR A 135 -6.33 7.28 15.89
CA THR A 135 -7.05 8.15 16.82
C THR A 135 -7.06 9.61 16.37
N ASP A 136 -6.10 10.01 15.53
CA ASP A 136 -6.00 11.35 14.96
C ASP A 136 -5.31 11.30 13.60
N PHE A 137 -6.06 11.61 12.53
CA PHE A 137 -5.58 11.64 11.14
C PHE A 137 -4.74 12.88 10.79
N THR A 138 -4.58 13.83 11.71
CA THR A 138 -3.85 15.09 11.45
C THR A 138 -2.40 15.05 11.93
N GLN A 139 -2.05 14.04 12.71
CA GLN A 139 -0.72 13.90 13.32
C GLN A 139 -0.11 12.56 12.93
N VAL A 140 1.19 12.56 12.64
CA VAL A 140 2.02 11.35 12.60
C VAL A 140 2.04 10.70 13.99
N ASP A 141 2.09 9.36 14.02
CA ASP A 141 2.27 8.64 15.27
C ASP A 141 3.62 9.01 15.92
N PRO A 142 3.64 9.42 17.20
CA PRO A 142 4.88 9.78 17.88
C PRO A 142 5.95 8.67 17.91
N HIS A 143 5.60 7.40 17.74
CA HIS A 143 6.57 6.30 17.59
C HIS A 143 7.27 6.30 16.22
N LEU A 144 6.64 6.89 15.20
CA LEU A 144 7.19 6.96 13.84
C LEU A 144 7.87 8.29 13.55
N GLY A 145 7.63 9.33 14.36
CA GLY A 145 8.26 10.64 14.25
C GLY A 145 7.25 11.79 14.31
N THR A 146 7.53 12.85 13.56
CA THR A 146 6.73 14.08 13.53
C THR A 146 6.17 14.37 12.13
N ASN A 147 5.23 15.32 12.03
CA ASN A 147 4.78 15.84 10.73
C ASN A 147 5.94 16.46 9.92
N GLN A 148 6.97 16.98 10.59
CA GLN A 148 8.17 17.47 9.91
C GLN A 148 8.99 16.30 9.33
N ASP A 149 9.16 15.20 10.08
CA ASP A 149 9.88 14.02 9.57
C ASP A 149 9.18 13.40 8.35
N LEU A 150 7.85 13.43 8.33
CA LEU A 150 7.07 13.05 7.14
C LEU A 150 7.35 13.97 5.95
N THR A 151 7.38 15.28 6.18
CA THR A 151 7.69 16.26 5.14
C THR A 151 9.09 16.02 4.59
N ASP A 152 10.08 15.85 5.47
CA ASP A 152 11.47 15.59 5.10
C ASP A 152 11.64 14.29 4.31
N LEU A 153 10.91 13.23 4.69
CA LEU A 153 10.89 11.96 3.95
C LEU A 153 10.33 12.15 2.54
N VAL A 154 9.16 12.79 2.44
CA VAL A 154 8.48 13.00 1.16
C VAL A 154 9.32 13.87 0.23
N ASP A 155 9.91 14.94 0.73
CA ASP A 155 10.80 15.81 -0.05
C ASP A 155 12.04 15.05 -0.54
N ALA A 156 12.68 14.27 0.34
CA ALA A 156 13.86 13.48 -0.02
C ALA A 156 13.54 12.37 -1.03
N ALA A 157 12.36 11.73 -0.92
CA ALA A 157 11.88 10.73 -1.88
C ALA A 157 11.61 11.38 -3.24
N HIS A 158 10.89 12.50 -3.27
CA HIS A 158 10.58 13.21 -4.52
C HIS A 158 11.82 13.74 -5.24
N GLN A 159 12.87 14.16 -4.52
CA GLN A 159 14.14 14.55 -5.13
C GLN A 159 14.81 13.41 -5.91
N ARG A 160 14.48 12.15 -5.57
CA ARG A 160 14.94 10.93 -6.26
C ARG A 160 13.94 10.40 -7.29
N GLY A 161 12.83 11.11 -7.50
CA GLY A 161 11.73 10.63 -8.35
C GLY A 161 10.89 9.52 -7.70
N ILE A 162 11.06 9.23 -6.40
CA ILE A 162 10.30 8.22 -5.68
C ILE A 162 8.99 8.83 -5.18
N LYS A 163 7.85 8.23 -5.56
CA LYS A 163 6.52 8.63 -5.08
C LYS A 163 6.22 8.00 -3.71
N VAL A 164 5.46 8.70 -2.87
CA VAL A 164 5.05 8.17 -1.55
C VAL A 164 3.54 7.98 -1.48
N PHE A 165 3.12 6.79 -1.04
CA PHE A 165 1.75 6.38 -0.83
C PHE A 165 1.54 5.90 0.61
N PHE A 166 0.33 6.11 1.12
CA PHE A 166 -0.06 5.68 2.47
C PHE A 166 -1.30 4.81 2.38
N ASP A 167 -1.34 3.76 3.18
CA ASP A 167 -2.61 3.16 3.57
C ASP A 167 -3.46 4.16 4.34
N ILE A 168 -4.74 4.21 3.98
CA ILE A 168 -5.77 4.95 4.69
C ILE A 168 -6.90 3.96 4.98
N ILE A 169 -7.33 3.95 6.24
CA ILE A 169 -8.53 3.24 6.70
C ILE A 169 -9.52 4.27 7.27
N THR A 170 -10.81 4.07 7.03
CA THR A 170 -11.90 4.98 7.43
C THR A 170 -12.94 4.27 8.26
#